data_AF-A0A2T0VFE1-F1
#
_entry.id   AF-A0A2T0VFE1-F1
#
_cell.length_a   1.000
_cell.length_b   1.000
_cell.length_c   1.000
_cell.angle_alpha   90.00
_cell.angle_beta   90.00
_cell.angle_gamma   90.00
#
_symmetry.space_group_name_H-M   'P 1'
#
loop_
_entity.id
_entity.type
_entity.pdbx_description
1 polymer ?
#
loop_
_entity_poly.entity_id
_entity_poly.type
_entity_poly.pdbx_seq_one_letter_code
_entity_poly.pdbx_strand_id
1 'polypeptide(L)'
;MTMPESTDPRDPRDPDRPIDPDRPAGTDRPADSDDTIIVGGGAGPRRDDAAELTGPDDHLMPENRTVPHEGTSPGSDIELVASEPVADEPVAGEPVARESEQLRVVPVEPYYADFPEQDTPEEIAEEAAKRPRPERLKRAAVVGARVVTGTVGVLLAAAVVTAAALVPLPSYTAEPASLQVTPVETGQQLICPGSVLALSESADTAASATTSLGDVAVVSGSTSGTLTDTALPSSDASSGGTEAAPQLLTAEADPSADQPLLLAGAQSQVIRADEFFGLAATSCAVPSADSWLVGGATTTGRSTLITLSNPSTVAADVDLEIYSEIGAISAPGLTEISVAPGAQRVLSLAGFAPQAASPVVHVRSEGGLVVASLQQTTTRGIEAGGLDLVGASAEPSATTVIPGVTIGGSEAVASRLGSEGFEDLTPALRIFNPAAEAVEARVAVQLEGGTAEPANFEVEVAGGVVVDFPIDDLTDGNYSITVESDTPVVAGARAAAVGSAQVGGRADFAWFASAAQLLDDALVSVPRSVGAALNLANPTGDEITVAITAIAGSASAGTQGATRRATVPANGSAVLPAEAGATYQLADFTALHVSVSAAVDGGVAGYPVVPTPEASAPITIYP
;
A
#
# COMPACT_ATOMS: atom_id res chain seq x y z
N MET A 1 79.15 -7.00 44.62
CA MET A 1 78.76 -5.60 44.42
C MET A 1 77.27 -5.62 44.10
N THR A 2 76.34 -5.44 45.06
CA THR A 2 75.91 -4.19 45.76
C THR A 2 74.98 -3.33 44.88
N MET A 3 73.64 -3.41 45.01
CA MET A 3 72.77 -2.72 46.02
C MET A 3 72.70 -1.18 45.84
N PRO A 4 71.56 -0.47 46.09
CA PRO A 4 70.17 -0.93 46.37
C PRO A 4 68.98 -0.01 45.89
N GLU A 5 67.73 -0.44 46.17
CA GLU A 5 66.50 0.33 46.60
C GLU A 5 65.94 1.51 45.72
N SER A 6 64.71 2.06 45.86
CA SER A 6 63.66 2.06 46.92
C SER A 6 62.20 2.22 46.36
N THR A 7 61.18 2.05 47.21
CA THR A 7 59.74 2.43 47.06
C THR A 7 59.46 3.82 47.69
N ASP A 8 58.25 4.42 47.91
CA ASP A 8 56.82 3.98 48.08
C ASP A 8 55.81 5.17 47.77
N PRO A 9 54.46 5.16 48.06
CA PRO A 9 53.43 5.91 47.27
C PRO A 9 52.43 6.82 48.07
N ARG A 10 51.36 7.32 47.39
CA ARG A 10 50.15 8.04 47.92
C ARG A 10 50.44 9.51 48.37
N ASP A 11 49.50 10.41 48.70
CA ASP A 11 48.04 10.38 49.00
C ASP A 11 47.39 11.77 48.62
N PRO A 12 46.05 11.99 48.62
CA PRO A 12 45.40 13.17 48.02
C PRO A 12 44.70 14.18 48.98
N ARG A 13 44.13 15.26 48.38
CA ARG A 13 43.19 16.30 48.90
C ARG A 13 43.80 17.53 49.60
N ASP A 14 43.35 18.71 49.17
CA ASP A 14 42.63 19.66 50.05
C ASP A 14 41.75 20.62 49.20
N PRO A 15 40.42 20.73 49.40
CA PRO A 15 39.55 21.58 48.61
C PRO A 15 39.02 22.80 49.38
N ASP A 16 39.68 23.96 49.28
CA ASP A 16 39.08 25.22 49.76
C ASP A 16 39.62 26.51 49.07
N ARG A 17 38.80 27.13 48.20
CA ARG A 17 38.85 28.58 47.94
C ARG A 17 37.55 29.08 47.26
N PRO A 18 37.02 30.27 47.62
CA PRO A 18 35.64 30.64 47.27
C PRO A 18 35.49 31.37 45.93
N ILE A 19 34.26 31.39 45.43
CA ILE A 19 33.78 32.27 44.36
C ILE A 19 33.51 33.68 44.94
N ASP A 20 33.95 34.73 44.24
CA ASP A 20 33.65 36.13 44.55
C ASP A 20 32.73 36.73 43.47
N PRO A 21 31.45 37.02 43.75
CA PRO A 21 30.44 37.30 42.73
C PRO A 21 30.12 38.80 42.55
N ASP A 22 31.10 39.65 42.25
CA ASP A 22 30.80 41.08 41.94
C ASP A 22 31.85 41.82 41.07
N ARG A 23 31.63 41.90 39.75
CA ARG A 23 31.90 43.10 38.90
C ARG A 23 31.40 42.98 37.43
N PRO A 24 31.12 44.11 36.74
CA PRO A 24 30.29 44.13 35.53
C PRO A 24 31.06 44.18 34.20
N ALA A 25 30.30 44.08 33.11
CA ALA A 25 30.78 44.05 31.73
C ALA A 25 31.22 45.41 31.14
N GLY A 26 32.18 45.33 30.22
CA GLY A 26 32.46 46.30 29.14
C GLY A 26 32.95 45.50 27.92
N THR A 27 32.23 45.49 26.80
CA THR A 27 32.34 46.46 25.68
C THR A 27 33.71 46.46 25.00
N ASP A 28 33.76 45.89 23.79
CA ASP A 28 34.69 46.33 22.74
C ASP A 28 33.96 46.37 21.38
N ARG A 29 34.54 47.03 20.37
CA ARG A 29 33.85 47.38 19.09
C ARG A 29 34.55 46.88 17.82
N PRO A 30 33.87 46.84 16.66
CA PRO A 30 34.34 46.15 15.45
C PRO A 30 35.08 47.05 14.45
N ALA A 31 35.68 46.39 13.44
CA ALA A 31 35.89 46.86 12.07
C ALA A 31 35.25 45.79 11.13
N ASP A 32 34.42 46.09 10.13
CA ASP A 32 34.66 46.85 8.88
C ASP A 32 35.43 45.99 7.84
N SER A 33 35.02 45.82 6.58
CA SER A 33 34.09 46.61 5.74
C SER A 33 33.31 45.80 4.67
N ASP A 34 32.20 46.36 4.19
CA ASP A 34 31.54 46.26 2.87
C ASP A 34 31.80 45.10 1.88
N ASP A 35 30.71 44.58 1.30
CA ASP A 35 30.48 44.71 -0.16
C ASP A 35 28.96 44.85 -0.47
N THR A 36 28.60 45.40 -1.63
CA THR A 36 27.21 45.82 -1.96
C THR A 36 26.73 45.34 -3.35
N ILE A 37 25.51 44.80 -3.40
CA ILE A 37 24.84 44.37 -4.64
C ILE A 37 24.42 45.56 -5.51
N ILE A 38 24.77 45.52 -6.81
CA ILE A 38 24.18 46.40 -7.85
C ILE A 38 23.71 45.55 -9.05
N VAL A 39 22.64 46.02 -9.69
CA VAL A 39 21.85 45.31 -10.71
C VAL A 39 22.23 45.72 -12.14
N GLY A 40 22.38 44.74 -13.04
CA GLY A 40 21.78 44.81 -14.38
C GLY A 40 22.68 44.94 -15.62
N GLY A 41 22.52 43.98 -16.54
CA GLY A 41 22.16 44.29 -17.93
C GLY A 41 23.23 44.31 -19.03
N GLY A 42 23.19 43.31 -19.91
CA GLY A 42 23.01 43.57 -21.35
C GLY A 42 24.16 43.29 -22.35
N ALA A 43 23.75 42.66 -23.46
CA ALA A 43 24.40 42.60 -24.79
C ALA A 43 25.71 41.80 -24.99
N GLY A 44 25.79 41.11 -26.14
CA GLY A 44 27.00 40.45 -26.67
C GLY A 44 27.56 41.19 -27.91
N PRO A 45 27.84 40.49 -29.03
CA PRO A 45 28.88 39.46 -29.11
C PRO A 45 29.92 39.76 -30.21
N ARG A 46 31.14 39.22 -30.08
CA ARG A 46 32.15 39.02 -31.15
C ARG A 46 32.88 37.70 -30.85
N ARG A 47 33.08 36.74 -31.77
CA ARG A 47 33.62 36.71 -33.15
C ARG A 47 35.15 36.74 -33.25
N ASP A 48 35.63 35.83 -34.10
CA ASP A 48 36.95 35.71 -34.72
C ASP A 48 38.08 35.35 -33.71
N ASP A 49 39.07 34.49 -33.99
CA ASP A 49 39.57 33.92 -35.25
C ASP A 49 39.75 32.38 -35.23
N ALA A 50 40.04 31.78 -36.40
CA ALA A 50 40.39 30.36 -36.55
C ALA A 50 41.90 30.15 -36.77
N ALA A 51 42.40 28.93 -36.48
CA ALA A 51 43.73 28.47 -36.87
C ALA A 51 43.72 26.98 -37.26
N GLU A 52 44.29 26.65 -38.41
CA GLU A 52 44.24 25.34 -39.07
C GLU A 52 45.67 24.80 -39.26
N LEU A 53 45.95 23.56 -38.85
CA LEU A 53 47.19 22.84 -39.18
C LEU A 53 46.98 21.32 -39.32
N THR A 54 46.72 20.90 -40.56
CA THR A 54 47.30 19.74 -41.29
C THR A 54 47.90 18.54 -40.52
N GLY A 55 47.48 17.32 -40.90
CA GLY A 55 48.26 16.07 -40.74
C GLY A 55 49.43 15.97 -41.75
N PRO A 56 49.85 14.77 -42.25
CA PRO A 56 49.24 13.42 -42.15
C PRO A 56 50.14 12.43 -41.33
N ASP A 57 50.12 11.09 -41.40
CA ASP A 57 49.57 10.14 -42.38
C ASP A 57 49.23 8.70 -41.87
N ASP A 58 48.71 7.93 -42.82
CA ASP A 58 48.29 6.52 -42.98
C ASP A 58 49.20 5.36 -42.49
N HIS A 59 48.57 4.22 -42.10
CA HIS A 59 48.87 2.87 -42.65
C HIS A 59 47.95 1.72 -42.15
N LEU A 60 47.18 1.17 -43.10
CA LEU A 60 46.92 -0.28 -43.39
C LEU A 60 46.24 -1.25 -42.38
N MET A 61 45.16 -1.88 -42.86
CA MET A 61 44.58 -3.16 -42.38
C MET A 61 45.44 -4.39 -42.76
N PRO A 62 45.12 -5.60 -42.26
CA PRO A 62 44.44 -6.55 -43.15
C PRO A 62 43.29 -7.38 -42.50
N GLU A 63 42.55 -8.11 -43.33
CA GLU A 63 41.26 -8.75 -43.01
C GLU A 63 41.32 -10.24 -42.57
N ASN A 64 40.21 -10.68 -41.95
CA ASN A 64 39.53 -11.99 -42.11
C ASN A 64 40.28 -13.31 -41.81
N ARG A 65 39.68 -14.15 -40.95
CA ARG A 65 39.80 -15.61 -41.07
C ARG A 65 38.55 -16.37 -40.59
N THR A 66 37.89 -17.07 -41.52
CA THR A 66 36.76 -17.99 -41.25
C THR A 66 37.23 -19.46 -41.25
N VAL A 67 36.75 -20.29 -40.32
CA VAL A 67 36.86 -21.78 -40.35
C VAL A 67 35.64 -22.41 -39.62
N PRO A 68 34.98 -23.46 -40.16
CA PRO A 68 33.84 -24.14 -39.52
C PRO A 68 34.16 -25.56 -38.98
N HIS A 69 33.26 -26.10 -38.14
CA HIS A 69 32.77 -27.50 -38.01
C HIS A 69 31.77 -27.51 -36.81
N GLU A 70 30.60 -28.17 -36.76
CA GLU A 70 30.13 -29.49 -37.21
C GLU A 70 30.37 -30.62 -36.17
N GLY A 71 29.28 -31.23 -35.67
CA GLY A 71 29.26 -32.23 -34.59
C GLY A 71 28.07 -32.02 -33.63
N THR A 72 26.86 -32.51 -33.93
CA THR A 72 26.36 -33.90 -33.71
C THR A 72 25.93 -34.20 -32.28
N SER A 73 24.62 -34.43 -32.10
CA SER A 73 24.01 -34.93 -30.85
C SER A 73 24.23 -36.44 -30.67
N PRO A 74 24.31 -36.92 -29.42
CA PRO A 74 23.21 -37.72 -28.85
C PRO A 74 22.64 -37.06 -27.58
N GLY A 75 21.47 -37.45 -27.06
CA GLY A 75 20.65 -38.61 -27.41
C GLY A 75 20.75 -39.70 -26.34
N SER A 76 20.14 -39.45 -25.18
CA SER A 76 20.09 -40.39 -24.06
C SER A 76 18.72 -40.35 -23.39
N ASP A 77 17.85 -41.28 -23.75
CA ASP A 77 16.67 -41.61 -22.97
C ASP A 77 17.08 -42.08 -21.56
N ILE A 78 16.36 -41.64 -20.52
CA ILE A 78 16.37 -42.28 -19.20
C ILE A 78 14.93 -42.52 -18.78
N GLU A 79 14.68 -43.71 -18.22
CA GLU A 79 13.34 -44.26 -18.06
C GLU A 79 12.47 -43.52 -17.03
N LEU A 80 11.18 -43.38 -17.38
CA LEU A 80 10.10 -43.12 -16.42
C LEU A 80 9.95 -44.31 -15.47
N VAL A 81 10.68 -44.29 -14.35
CA VAL A 81 10.44 -45.22 -13.24
C VAL A 81 9.23 -44.73 -12.44
N ALA A 82 8.04 -45.21 -12.81
CA ALA A 82 6.83 -44.99 -12.04
C ALA A 82 6.89 -45.77 -10.72
N SER A 83 6.99 -45.07 -9.60
CA SER A 83 6.78 -45.64 -8.26
C SER A 83 5.29 -45.61 -7.91
N GLU A 84 4.68 -46.77 -7.74
CA GLU A 84 3.28 -46.92 -7.30
C GLU A 84 3.07 -46.31 -5.89
N PRO A 85 1.90 -45.73 -5.60
CA PRO A 85 1.65 -45.05 -4.33
C PRO A 85 1.54 -46.04 -3.16
N VAL A 86 2.18 -45.73 -2.05
CA VAL A 86 1.90 -46.38 -0.77
C VAL A 86 0.55 -45.86 -0.26
N ALA A 87 -0.40 -46.77 -0.05
CA ALA A 87 -1.66 -46.44 0.60
C ALA A 87 -1.49 -46.50 2.13
N ASP A 88 -1.88 -45.43 2.82
CA ASP A 88 -2.09 -45.41 4.26
C ASP A 88 -3.60 -45.33 4.55
N GLU A 89 -4.06 -46.03 5.60
CA GLU A 89 -5.50 -46.10 5.93
C GLU A 89 -5.95 -44.86 6.74
N PRO A 90 -7.16 -44.31 6.48
CA PRO A 90 -7.67 -43.17 7.23
C PRO A 90 -8.08 -43.57 8.66
N VAL A 91 -7.42 -43.00 9.67
CA VAL A 91 -7.86 -43.11 11.06
C VAL A 91 -9.18 -42.38 11.24
N ALA A 92 -10.23 -43.09 11.68
CA ALA A 92 -11.55 -42.53 11.87
C ALA A 92 -11.60 -41.58 13.09
N GLY A 93 -11.93 -40.31 12.83
CA GLY A 93 -12.31 -39.32 13.86
C GLY A 93 -13.81 -39.06 13.83
N GLU A 94 -14.48 -39.11 14.97
CA GLU A 94 -15.91 -38.81 15.10
C GLU A 94 -16.18 -37.29 14.99
N PRO A 95 -17.17 -36.83 14.20
CA PRO A 95 -17.49 -35.42 14.10
C PRO A 95 -18.25 -34.94 15.36
N VAL A 96 -17.56 -34.19 16.22
CA VAL A 96 -18.19 -33.47 17.35
C VAL A 96 -18.99 -32.30 16.80
N ALA A 97 -20.30 -32.51 16.60
CA ALA A 97 -21.21 -31.44 16.22
C ALA A 97 -21.31 -30.38 17.32
N ARG A 98 -20.82 -29.16 17.03
CA ARG A 98 -21.07 -27.97 17.86
C ARG A 98 -22.16 -27.11 17.25
N GLU A 99 -23.33 -27.25 17.88
CA GLU A 99 -24.48 -26.34 17.93
C GLU A 99 -24.25 -24.93 17.34
N SER A 100 -24.71 -24.70 16.11
CA SER A 100 -24.92 -23.35 15.58
C SER A 100 -26.29 -22.82 16.02
N GLU A 101 -26.32 -21.79 16.86
CA GLU A 101 -27.56 -21.25 17.44
C GLU A 101 -28.35 -20.42 16.40
N GLN A 102 -29.15 -21.11 15.57
CA GLN A 102 -29.93 -20.47 14.51
C GLN A 102 -31.27 -19.89 14.99
N LEU A 103 -31.59 -18.72 14.45
CA LEU A 103 -32.73 -17.88 14.82
C LEU A 103 -34.09 -18.58 14.61
N ARG A 104 -34.95 -18.58 15.63
CA ARG A 104 -36.31 -19.15 15.53
C ARG A 104 -37.25 -18.27 14.69
N VAL A 105 -37.39 -18.58 13.41
CA VAL A 105 -38.49 -18.10 12.57
C VAL A 105 -39.74 -18.97 12.79
N VAL A 106 -40.92 -18.35 12.93
CA VAL A 106 -42.20 -19.03 13.11
C VAL A 106 -42.85 -19.30 11.74
N PRO A 107 -43.27 -20.54 11.41
CA PRO A 107 -43.88 -20.85 10.12
C PRO A 107 -45.34 -20.34 10.02
N VAL A 108 -45.74 -19.97 8.81
CA VAL A 108 -47.12 -19.61 8.43
C VAL A 108 -47.60 -20.59 7.37
N GLU A 109 -48.82 -21.13 7.52
CA GLU A 109 -49.39 -22.13 6.62
C GLU A 109 -49.88 -21.52 5.28
N PRO A 110 -49.47 -22.06 4.11
CA PRO A 110 -50.03 -21.67 2.82
C PRO A 110 -51.24 -22.54 2.45
N TYR A 111 -52.43 -21.94 2.37
CA TYR A 111 -53.64 -22.64 1.91
C TYR A 111 -53.85 -22.43 0.40
N TYR A 112 -53.51 -23.45 -0.40
CA TYR A 112 -53.87 -23.51 -1.83
C TYR A 112 -55.34 -23.93 -2.01
N ALA A 113 -56.05 -23.26 -2.91
CA ALA A 113 -57.35 -23.69 -3.42
C ALA A 113 -57.31 -23.70 -4.95
N ASP A 114 -57.56 -24.86 -5.54
CA ASP A 114 -57.36 -25.10 -6.97
C ASP A 114 -58.60 -24.77 -7.82
N PHE A 115 -58.41 -24.56 -9.12
CA PHE A 115 -59.50 -24.41 -10.08
C PHE A 115 -60.10 -25.78 -10.45
N PRO A 116 -61.35 -25.80 -10.93
CA PRO A 116 -61.55 -26.46 -12.22
C PRO A 116 -62.45 -25.68 -13.18
N GLU A 117 -62.32 -25.99 -14.47
CA GLU A 117 -63.06 -25.36 -15.56
C GLU A 117 -63.74 -26.42 -16.45
N GLN A 118 -64.87 -26.00 -17.03
CA GLN A 118 -65.56 -26.54 -18.22
C GLN A 118 -66.36 -27.86 -18.20
N ASP A 119 -67.54 -27.68 -18.81
CA ASP A 119 -68.27 -28.55 -19.73
C ASP A 119 -69.44 -29.45 -19.28
N THR A 120 -70.16 -29.94 -20.30
CA THR A 120 -71.62 -30.10 -20.33
C THR A 120 -72.03 -31.56 -20.72
N PRO A 121 -73.25 -31.84 -21.21
CA PRO A 121 -74.32 -32.30 -20.32
C PRO A 121 -74.87 -33.69 -20.70
N GLU A 122 -75.52 -34.38 -19.77
CA GLU A 122 -76.32 -35.57 -20.12
C GLU A 122 -77.74 -35.59 -19.55
N GLU A 123 -78.63 -35.85 -20.51
CA GLU A 123 -80.07 -36.06 -20.51
C GLU A 123 -80.65 -36.93 -19.37
N ILE A 124 -81.72 -36.43 -18.72
CA ILE A 124 -82.79 -37.28 -18.16
C ILE A 124 -84.13 -36.70 -18.61
N ALA A 125 -84.96 -37.57 -19.19
CA ALA A 125 -86.24 -37.23 -19.81
C ALA A 125 -87.45 -37.28 -18.84
N GLU A 126 -88.63 -37.20 -19.45
CA GLU A 126 -89.98 -37.40 -18.91
C GLU A 126 -90.16 -38.58 -17.92
N GLU A 127 -91.23 -38.68 -17.11
CA GLU A 127 -92.64 -38.36 -17.45
C GLU A 127 -93.56 -38.13 -16.22
N ALA A 128 -94.69 -37.45 -16.45
CA ALA A 128 -96.02 -37.62 -15.82
C ALA A 128 -96.24 -37.60 -14.27
N ALA A 129 -97.42 -37.23 -13.74
CA ALA A 129 -98.49 -36.34 -14.23
C ALA A 129 -99.55 -36.11 -13.11
N LYS A 130 -100.00 -34.87 -12.91
CA LYS A 130 -101.46 -34.54 -12.82
C LYS A 130 -101.77 -33.03 -12.81
N ARG A 131 -102.90 -32.69 -13.42
CA ARG A 131 -103.58 -31.37 -13.43
C ARG A 131 -104.93 -31.50 -12.67
N PRO A 132 -105.75 -30.42 -12.50
CA PRO A 132 -105.48 -29.22 -11.70
C PRO A 132 -106.74 -28.79 -10.88
N ARG A 133 -106.85 -27.47 -10.57
CA ARG A 133 -108.02 -26.70 -10.06
C ARG A 133 -108.16 -26.60 -8.51
N PRO A 134 -108.87 -25.57 -8.00
CA PRO A 134 -108.59 -24.15 -8.22
C PRO A 134 -108.72 -23.31 -6.92
N GLU A 135 -108.33 -22.03 -6.95
CA GLU A 135 -109.14 -20.95 -6.35
C GLU A 135 -108.66 -19.57 -6.86
N ARG A 136 -109.37 -18.48 -6.52
CA ARG A 136 -109.40 -17.23 -7.26
C ARG A 136 -108.66 -16.04 -6.62
N LEU A 137 -108.29 -15.11 -7.51
CA LEU A 137 -108.12 -13.65 -7.33
C LEU A 137 -107.71 -13.15 -5.93
N LYS A 138 -106.43 -12.75 -5.80
CA LYS A 138 -105.94 -11.42 -5.29
C LYS A 138 -104.46 -11.51 -4.89
N ARG A 139 -103.53 -10.89 -5.66
CA ARG A 139 -102.22 -10.31 -5.21
C ARG A 139 -101.21 -9.89 -6.31
N ALA A 140 -101.61 -9.76 -7.58
CA ALA A 140 -100.72 -9.31 -8.67
C ALA A 140 -99.99 -7.97 -8.39
N ALA A 141 -100.59 -7.06 -7.63
CA ALA A 141 -100.02 -5.73 -7.33
C ALA A 141 -98.95 -5.68 -6.23
N VAL A 142 -98.71 -6.77 -5.47
CA VAL A 142 -97.81 -6.75 -4.30
C VAL A 142 -96.42 -7.33 -4.60
N VAL A 143 -96.28 -8.14 -5.65
CA VAL A 143 -95.01 -8.81 -6.00
C VAL A 143 -94.02 -7.84 -6.64
N GLY A 144 -94.46 -7.01 -7.59
CA GLY A 144 -93.58 -6.06 -8.30
C GLY A 144 -92.87 -5.07 -7.36
N ALA A 145 -93.57 -4.57 -6.33
CA ALA A 145 -92.99 -3.67 -5.34
C ALA A 145 -91.82 -4.29 -4.56
N ARG A 146 -91.84 -5.61 -4.31
CA ARG A 146 -90.79 -6.33 -3.57
C ARG A 146 -89.55 -6.60 -4.43
N VAL A 147 -89.70 -6.79 -5.73
CA VAL A 147 -88.56 -6.95 -6.65
C VAL A 147 -87.80 -5.62 -6.76
N VAL A 148 -88.52 -4.50 -6.92
CA VAL A 148 -87.92 -3.16 -7.01
C VAL A 148 -87.22 -2.75 -5.72
N THR A 149 -87.80 -2.98 -4.53
CA THR A 149 -87.08 -2.66 -3.28
C THR A 149 -85.90 -3.60 -3.04
N GLY A 150 -85.97 -4.85 -3.48
CA GLY A 150 -84.83 -5.78 -3.47
C GLY A 150 -83.66 -5.27 -4.31
N THR A 151 -83.89 -4.89 -5.58
CA THR A 151 -82.83 -4.38 -6.46
C THR A 151 -82.24 -3.05 -5.97
N VAL A 152 -83.06 -2.14 -5.44
CA VAL A 152 -82.57 -0.88 -4.84
C VAL A 152 -81.71 -1.16 -3.60
N GLY A 153 -82.09 -2.13 -2.75
CA GLY A 153 -81.28 -2.55 -1.60
C GLY A 153 -79.93 -3.15 -2.00
N VAL A 154 -79.89 -4.01 -3.03
CA VAL A 154 -78.65 -4.60 -3.55
C VAL A 154 -77.75 -3.54 -4.19
N LEU A 155 -78.30 -2.61 -4.96
CA LEU A 155 -77.52 -1.52 -5.57
C LEU A 155 -76.94 -0.56 -4.51
N LEU A 156 -77.68 -0.27 -3.43
CA LEU A 156 -77.17 0.50 -2.30
C LEU A 156 -76.06 -0.25 -1.55
N ALA A 157 -76.24 -1.55 -1.29
CA ALA A 157 -75.21 -2.37 -0.64
C ALA A 157 -73.92 -2.45 -1.48
N ALA A 158 -74.05 -2.67 -2.79
CA ALA A 158 -72.93 -2.65 -3.72
C ALA A 158 -72.23 -1.28 -3.72
N ALA A 159 -72.97 -0.18 -3.85
CA ALA A 159 -72.41 1.17 -3.85
C ALA A 159 -71.67 1.50 -2.54
N VAL A 160 -72.17 1.05 -1.38
CA VAL A 160 -71.49 1.22 -0.08
C VAL A 160 -70.20 0.39 0.00
N VAL A 161 -70.21 -0.86 -0.48
CA VAL A 161 -69.00 -1.71 -0.50
C VAL A 161 -67.95 -1.16 -1.47
N THR A 162 -68.35 -0.73 -2.68
CA THR A 162 -67.43 -0.11 -3.65
C THR A 162 -66.88 1.22 -3.13
N ALA A 163 -67.70 2.04 -2.45
CA ALA A 163 -67.22 3.25 -1.79
C ALA A 163 -66.23 2.94 -0.66
N ALA A 164 -66.50 1.94 0.18
CA ALA A 164 -65.60 1.52 1.25
C ALA A 164 -64.25 0.98 0.73
N ALA A 165 -64.25 0.31 -0.43
CA ALA A 165 -63.03 -0.16 -1.09
C ALA A 165 -62.26 0.94 -1.86
N LEU A 166 -62.93 2.03 -2.23
CA LEU A 166 -62.31 3.20 -2.92
C LEU A 166 -61.87 4.32 -1.97
N VAL A 167 -62.25 4.26 -0.68
CA VAL A 167 -61.68 5.14 0.35
C VAL A 167 -60.32 4.57 0.75
N PRO A 168 -59.19 5.27 0.48
CA PRO A 168 -57.90 4.85 1.03
C PRO A 168 -57.96 4.98 2.56
N LEU A 169 -57.82 3.84 3.24
CA LEU A 169 -57.66 3.82 4.69
C LEU A 169 -56.36 4.57 5.05
N PRO A 170 -56.35 5.44 6.07
CA PRO A 170 -55.14 6.15 6.48
C PRO A 170 -54.12 5.14 7.04
N SER A 171 -53.13 4.80 6.22
CA SER A 171 -51.99 3.96 6.60
C SER A 171 -51.07 4.75 7.52
N TYR A 172 -51.18 4.51 8.83
CA TYR A 172 -50.24 5.04 9.82
C TYR A 172 -48.94 4.23 9.78
N THR A 173 -48.04 4.59 8.86
CA THR A 173 -46.65 4.15 8.92
C THR A 173 -45.98 4.89 10.09
N ALA A 174 -45.81 4.19 11.21
CA ALA A 174 -44.96 4.67 12.28
C ALA A 174 -43.51 4.27 11.96
N GLU A 175 -42.67 5.24 11.61
CA GLU A 175 -41.24 5.03 11.62
C GLU A 175 -40.83 4.74 13.08
N PRO A 176 -40.11 3.64 13.37
CA PRO A 176 -39.62 3.39 14.71
C PRO A 176 -38.67 4.51 15.11
N ALA A 177 -38.75 4.95 16.36
CA ALA A 177 -37.79 5.92 16.88
C ALA A 177 -36.38 5.35 16.70
N SER A 178 -35.45 6.16 16.21
CA SER A 178 -34.06 5.76 15.99
C SER A 178 -33.13 6.86 16.47
N LEU A 179 -32.07 6.46 17.16
CA LEU A 179 -30.98 7.33 17.55
C LEU A 179 -29.76 6.96 16.72
N GLN A 180 -29.34 7.84 15.82
CA GLN A 180 -27.99 7.75 15.28
C GLN A 180 -27.00 8.14 16.38
N VAL A 181 -26.12 7.20 16.72
CA VAL A 181 -24.95 7.44 17.54
C VAL A 181 -23.75 7.41 16.62
N THR A 182 -23.27 8.58 16.23
CA THR A 182 -21.93 8.72 15.65
C THR A 182 -20.92 8.38 16.74
N PRO A 183 -20.03 7.39 16.54
CA PRO A 183 -18.92 7.13 17.45
C PRO A 183 -18.04 8.37 17.63
N VAL A 184 -17.40 8.48 18.79
CA VAL A 184 -16.37 9.52 18.98
C VAL A 184 -15.15 9.11 18.15
N GLU A 185 -14.65 10.03 17.33
CA GLU A 185 -13.44 9.84 16.54
C GLU A 185 -12.27 9.44 17.45
N THR A 186 -11.62 8.33 17.12
CA THR A 186 -10.48 7.81 17.88
C THR A 186 -9.17 8.41 17.38
N GLY A 187 -8.21 8.64 18.28
CA GLY A 187 -6.88 9.09 17.88
C GLY A 187 -6.20 8.10 16.91
N GLN A 188 -5.52 8.64 15.91
CA GLN A 188 -4.83 7.87 14.88
C GLN A 188 -3.37 7.63 15.26
N GLN A 189 -2.78 6.56 14.73
CA GLN A 189 -1.40 6.16 14.97
C GLN A 189 -0.72 5.69 13.67
N LEU A 190 0.52 6.11 13.44
CA LEU A 190 1.39 5.62 12.38
C LEU A 190 2.76 5.25 12.95
N ILE A 191 3.44 4.26 12.36
CA ILE A 191 4.85 3.96 12.64
C ILE A 191 5.71 4.29 11.42
N CYS A 192 6.72 5.13 11.64
CA CYS A 192 7.86 5.30 10.73
C CYS A 192 8.92 4.22 11.07
N PRO A 193 9.42 3.39 10.12
CA PRO A 193 10.30 2.26 10.43
C PRO A 193 11.64 2.54 11.15
N GLY A 194 12.10 3.80 11.22
CA GLY A 194 13.36 4.18 11.85
C GLY A 194 14.54 4.25 10.89
N SER A 195 15.77 4.38 11.40
CA SER A 195 16.99 4.41 10.57
C SER A 195 17.26 3.06 9.89
N VAL A 196 17.91 3.09 8.73
CA VAL A 196 18.41 1.89 8.02
C VAL A 196 19.36 1.10 8.92
N LEU A 197 19.30 -0.22 8.84
CA LEU A 197 20.02 -1.16 9.68
C LEU A 197 21.15 -1.87 8.93
N ALA A 198 22.33 -1.94 9.55
CA ALA A 198 23.37 -2.89 9.16
C ALA A 198 23.21 -4.23 9.90
N LEU A 199 23.64 -5.32 9.27
CA LEU A 199 23.90 -6.61 9.93
C LEU A 199 25.38 -6.66 10.35
N SER A 200 25.64 -6.99 11.61
CA SER A 200 27.00 -7.17 12.12
C SER A 200 27.55 -8.57 11.77
N GLU A 201 28.58 -8.60 10.91
CA GLU A 201 29.39 -9.81 10.66
C GLU A 201 30.50 -10.04 11.71
N SER A 202 30.67 -9.14 12.69
CA SER A 202 31.81 -9.19 13.61
C SER A 202 31.66 -10.26 14.69
N ALA A 203 32.52 -11.28 14.66
CA ALA A 203 32.46 -12.46 15.53
C ALA A 203 32.68 -12.21 17.04
N ASP A 204 33.09 -11.00 17.44
CA ASP A 204 33.18 -10.59 18.85
C ASP A 204 31.82 -10.08 19.41
N THR A 205 30.84 -9.87 18.54
CA THR A 205 29.41 -9.69 18.87
C THR A 205 28.61 -10.91 18.40
N ALA A 206 27.33 -11.01 18.76
CA ALA A 206 26.47 -12.04 18.19
C ALA A 206 26.38 -11.83 16.66
N ALA A 207 26.63 -12.89 15.87
CA ALA A 207 26.71 -12.86 14.40
C ALA A 207 25.33 -12.71 13.69
N SER A 208 24.45 -11.92 14.30
CA SER A 208 23.11 -11.53 13.84
C SER A 208 22.66 -10.22 14.50
N ALA A 209 23.56 -9.51 15.20
CA ALA A 209 23.25 -8.22 15.80
C ALA A 209 23.00 -7.18 14.72
N THR A 210 21.90 -6.44 14.81
CA THR A 210 21.61 -5.32 13.91
C THR A 210 21.94 -3.99 14.60
N THR A 211 22.37 -3.01 13.80
CA THR A 211 22.72 -1.66 14.29
C THR A 211 22.21 -0.60 13.34
N SER A 212 21.56 0.43 13.86
CA SER A 212 21.09 1.59 13.09
C SER A 212 22.26 2.41 12.51
N LEU A 213 22.12 2.82 11.25
CA LEU A 213 23.05 3.66 10.50
C LEU A 213 22.48 5.08 10.37
N GLY A 214 23.21 6.07 10.86
CA GLY A 214 22.92 7.49 10.65
C GLY A 214 21.54 7.99 11.11
N ASP A 215 21.27 9.25 10.78
CA ASP A 215 20.07 9.97 11.21
C ASP A 215 18.94 9.82 10.17
N VAL A 216 17.70 9.57 10.61
CA VAL A 216 16.52 9.47 9.74
C VAL A 216 15.72 10.79 9.76
N ALA A 217 15.27 11.25 8.60
CA ALA A 217 14.52 12.50 8.47
C ALA A 217 13.01 12.22 8.39
N VAL A 218 12.32 12.31 9.53
CA VAL A 218 10.84 12.21 9.60
C VAL A 218 10.17 13.56 9.28
N VAL A 219 9.05 13.49 8.55
CA VAL A 219 8.12 14.58 8.27
C VAL A 219 6.71 14.07 8.56
N SER A 220 5.93 14.81 9.32
CA SER A 220 4.58 14.44 9.71
C SER A 220 3.65 15.66 9.77
N GLY A 221 2.34 15.41 9.70
CA GLY A 221 1.32 16.44 9.77
C GLY A 221 -0.05 15.86 10.10
N SER A 222 -0.95 16.73 10.57
CA SER A 222 -2.33 16.39 10.92
C SER A 222 -3.27 17.53 10.53
N THR A 223 -4.50 17.21 10.11
CA THR A 223 -5.56 18.22 9.84
C THR A 223 -6.13 18.83 11.11
N SER A 224 -6.29 18.01 12.15
CA SER A 224 -6.84 18.37 13.46
C SER A 224 -6.07 17.67 14.59
N GLY A 225 -6.51 17.85 15.83
CA GLY A 225 -5.93 17.15 16.98
C GLY A 225 -4.55 17.65 17.42
N THR A 226 -3.98 16.99 18.43
CA THR A 226 -2.59 17.24 18.87
C THR A 226 -1.68 16.12 18.38
N LEU A 227 -0.80 16.44 17.44
CA LEU A 227 0.25 15.54 16.96
C LEU A 227 1.37 15.40 18.00
N THR A 228 1.74 14.15 18.29
CA THR A 228 2.91 13.77 19.08
C THR A 228 3.76 12.75 18.31
N ASP A 229 5.05 12.75 18.60
CA ASP A 229 6.05 11.87 17.99
C ASP A 229 6.87 11.24 19.13
N THR A 230 7.15 9.94 19.08
CA THR A 230 7.83 9.20 20.17
C THR A 230 8.50 7.92 19.66
N ALA A 231 9.81 7.81 19.88
CA ALA A 231 10.59 6.60 19.63
C ALA A 231 10.05 5.38 20.38
N LEU A 232 9.91 4.23 19.70
CA LEU A 232 9.58 2.96 20.36
C LEU A 232 10.66 2.61 21.41
N PRO A 233 10.29 2.26 22.66
CA PRO A 233 11.24 2.04 23.75
C PRO A 233 12.15 0.81 23.59
N SER A 234 11.87 -0.10 22.65
CA SER A 234 12.67 -1.31 22.43
C SER A 234 12.83 -1.63 20.96
N SER A 235 14.03 -2.08 20.55
CA SER A 235 14.31 -2.63 19.23
C SER A 235 15.45 -3.64 19.32
N ASP A 236 15.33 -4.76 18.60
CA ASP A 236 16.43 -5.72 18.42
C ASP A 236 17.69 -5.06 17.81
N ALA A 237 17.53 -3.96 17.06
CA ALA A 237 18.63 -3.16 16.48
C ALA A 237 19.37 -2.25 17.49
N SER A 238 19.11 -2.44 18.79
CA SER A 238 19.71 -1.68 19.90
C SER A 238 19.45 -0.15 19.88
N SER A 239 18.52 0.32 19.04
CA SER A 239 18.18 1.74 18.87
C SER A 239 17.02 2.23 19.76
N GLY A 240 16.39 1.35 20.55
CA GLY A 240 15.18 1.64 21.33
C GLY A 240 15.28 2.90 22.20
N GLY A 241 14.26 3.76 22.11
CA GLY A 241 14.20 5.04 22.83
C GLY A 241 15.11 6.15 22.27
N THR A 242 15.70 5.98 21.07
CA THR A 242 16.49 7.00 20.37
C THR A 242 15.80 7.46 19.09
N GLU A 243 16.31 8.55 18.49
CA GLU A 243 15.84 9.08 17.19
C GLU A 243 16.03 8.08 16.03
N ALA A 244 16.86 7.03 16.21
CA ALA A 244 17.07 5.96 15.24
C ALA A 244 16.15 4.74 15.43
N ALA A 245 15.30 4.72 16.47
CA ALA A 245 14.22 3.74 16.62
C ALA A 245 13.10 3.99 15.59
N PRO A 246 12.14 3.05 15.43
CA PRO A 246 10.87 3.38 14.81
C PRO A 246 10.16 4.47 15.61
N GLN A 247 9.58 5.44 14.91
CA GLN A 247 8.90 6.58 15.52
C GLN A 247 7.39 6.38 15.45
N LEU A 248 6.75 6.40 16.62
CA LEU A 248 5.30 6.34 16.78
C LEU A 248 4.72 7.75 16.71
N LEU A 249 4.14 8.07 15.56
CA LEU A 249 3.32 9.26 15.39
C LEU A 249 1.93 8.97 15.93
N THR A 250 1.41 9.82 16.81
CA THR A 250 -0.01 9.75 17.23
C THR A 250 -0.66 11.12 17.19
N ALA A 251 -1.93 11.16 16.80
CA ALA A 251 -2.75 12.35 16.90
C ALA A 251 -4.05 12.04 17.63
N GLU A 252 -4.30 12.72 18.75
CA GLU A 252 -5.56 12.60 19.49
C GLU A 252 -6.64 13.47 18.82
N ALA A 253 -7.82 12.91 18.56
CA ALA A 253 -8.93 13.61 17.94
C ALA A 253 -9.44 14.77 18.81
N ASP A 254 -9.67 15.93 18.20
CA ASP A 254 -10.25 17.11 18.88
C ASP A 254 -11.77 17.16 18.63
N PRO A 255 -12.63 16.91 19.64
CA PRO A 255 -14.08 16.92 19.48
C PRO A 255 -14.68 18.33 19.25
N SER A 256 -13.84 19.36 19.10
CA SER A 256 -14.20 20.72 18.72
C SER A 256 -13.67 21.15 17.34
N ALA A 257 -13.04 20.26 16.58
CA ALA A 257 -12.58 20.53 15.22
C ALA A 257 -13.73 20.49 14.19
N ASP A 258 -13.70 21.41 13.21
CA ASP A 258 -14.64 21.46 12.08
C ASP A 258 -14.26 20.52 10.92
N GLN A 259 -13.21 19.69 11.08
CA GLN A 259 -12.65 18.80 10.05
C GLN A 259 -12.25 17.45 10.66
N PRO A 260 -12.38 16.33 9.92
CA PRO A 260 -11.97 15.02 10.39
C PRO A 260 -10.46 14.97 10.66
N LEU A 261 -10.06 14.08 11.55
CA LEU A 261 -8.66 13.77 11.79
C LEU A 261 -8.09 12.97 10.61
N LEU A 262 -7.07 13.51 9.95
CA LEU A 262 -6.21 12.80 9.02
C LEU A 262 -4.77 12.96 9.52
N LEU A 263 -4.09 11.85 9.80
CA LEU A 263 -2.69 11.80 10.19
C LEU A 263 -1.83 11.30 9.01
N ALA A 264 -0.71 11.98 8.74
CA ALA A 264 0.29 11.53 7.78
C ALA A 264 1.70 11.60 8.35
N GLY A 265 2.55 10.70 7.87
CA GLY A 265 3.98 10.72 8.10
C GLY A 265 4.73 10.10 6.92
N ALA A 266 5.95 10.56 6.71
CA ALA A 266 6.91 9.94 5.81
C ALA A 266 8.33 10.15 6.35
N GLN A 267 9.21 9.18 6.11
CA GLN A 267 10.62 9.26 6.46
C GLN A 267 11.49 9.13 5.21
N SER A 268 12.68 9.76 5.23
CA SER A 268 13.76 9.47 4.28
C SER A 268 15.12 9.39 4.95
N GLN A 269 16.03 8.66 4.30
CA GLN A 269 17.43 8.63 4.68
C GLN A 269 18.30 8.49 3.42
N VAL A 270 19.33 9.34 3.30
CA VAL A 270 20.31 9.28 2.20
C VAL A 270 21.65 8.84 2.76
N ILE A 271 22.15 7.70 2.32
CA ILE A 271 23.37 7.09 2.84
C ILE A 271 24.47 7.15 1.77
N ARG A 272 25.68 7.55 2.20
CA ARG A 272 26.88 7.65 1.36
C ARG A 272 28.12 7.17 2.13
N ALA A 273 28.04 5.96 2.65
CA ALA A 273 29.18 5.23 3.22
C ALA A 273 29.96 4.49 2.11
N ASP A 274 30.92 3.64 2.48
CA ASP A 274 31.64 2.78 1.53
C ASP A 274 30.81 1.52 1.20
N GLU A 275 30.29 0.86 2.23
CA GLU A 275 29.48 -0.38 2.19
C GLU A 275 27.97 -0.16 1.96
N PHE A 276 27.45 1.04 2.28
CA PHE A 276 26.05 1.43 2.03
C PHE A 276 25.97 2.72 1.22
N PHE A 277 25.13 2.71 0.18
CA PHE A 277 24.86 3.84 -0.69
C PHE A 277 23.39 3.76 -1.15
N GLY A 278 22.68 4.89 -1.15
CA GLY A 278 21.34 5.00 -1.71
C GLY A 278 20.46 6.04 -1.03
N LEU A 279 19.20 6.13 -1.48
CA LEU A 279 18.10 6.88 -0.88
C LEU A 279 17.00 5.89 -0.49
N ALA A 280 16.74 5.73 0.80
CA ALA A 280 15.50 5.11 1.26
C ALA A 280 14.45 6.20 1.54
N ALA A 281 13.20 5.98 1.13
CA ALA A 281 12.07 6.79 1.58
C ALA A 281 10.78 5.99 1.64
N THR A 282 10.00 6.17 2.71
CA THR A 282 8.74 5.43 2.89
C THR A 282 7.73 6.24 3.71
N SER A 283 6.43 6.01 3.46
CA SER A 283 5.35 6.46 4.33
C SER A 283 5.45 5.81 5.70
N CYS A 284 5.11 6.55 6.75
CA CYS A 284 4.84 5.96 8.06
C CYS A 284 3.47 5.26 7.98
N ALA A 285 3.40 3.98 8.33
CA ALA A 285 2.24 3.13 8.02
C ALA A 285 1.28 2.98 9.21
N VAL A 286 0.01 2.67 8.91
CA VAL A 286 -0.99 2.29 9.92
C VAL A 286 -0.66 0.88 10.44
N PRO A 287 -0.68 0.61 11.75
CA PRO A 287 -0.54 -0.74 12.30
C PRO A 287 -1.70 -1.65 11.88
N SER A 288 -1.39 -2.82 11.34
CA SER A 288 -2.37 -3.78 10.81
C SER A 288 -2.28 -5.17 11.47
N ALA A 289 -3.30 -5.99 11.23
CA ALA A 289 -3.33 -7.42 11.54
C ALA A 289 -3.00 -8.31 10.32
N ASP A 290 -3.05 -7.74 9.10
CA ASP A 290 -2.77 -8.41 7.82
C ASP A 290 -2.10 -7.38 6.89
N SER A 291 -0.99 -7.75 6.23
CA SER A 291 -0.27 -6.86 5.30
C SER A 291 0.64 -7.62 4.33
N TRP A 292 0.76 -7.11 3.10
CA TRP A 292 1.58 -7.71 2.06
C TRP A 292 2.82 -6.87 1.76
N LEU A 293 3.97 -7.53 1.59
CA LEU A 293 5.26 -6.91 1.30
C LEU A 293 5.80 -7.49 -0.01
N VAL A 294 5.76 -6.71 -1.08
CA VAL A 294 6.24 -7.10 -2.42
C VAL A 294 7.57 -6.42 -2.71
N GLY A 295 8.66 -7.15 -2.47
CA GLY A 295 10.01 -6.67 -2.74
C GLY A 295 11.08 -7.48 -2.01
N GLY A 296 12.32 -6.99 -2.03
CA GLY A 296 13.47 -7.69 -1.46
C GLY A 296 14.10 -8.75 -2.38
N ALA A 297 15.25 -9.25 -1.95
CA ALA A 297 15.96 -10.41 -2.50
C ALA A 297 16.94 -10.97 -1.46
N THR A 298 17.22 -12.28 -1.50
CA THR A 298 18.17 -12.97 -0.60
C THR A 298 19.22 -13.78 -1.37
N THR A 299 19.37 -13.50 -2.67
CA THR A 299 20.43 -14.01 -3.54
C THR A 299 21.80 -13.43 -3.17
N THR A 300 22.86 -14.02 -3.70
CA THR A 300 24.23 -13.62 -3.38
C THR A 300 24.47 -12.13 -3.67
N GLY A 301 24.96 -11.41 -2.65
CA GLY A 301 25.14 -9.95 -2.69
C GLY A 301 23.87 -9.14 -2.38
N ARG A 302 22.71 -9.76 -2.11
CA ARG A 302 21.46 -9.11 -1.74
C ARG A 302 21.04 -9.58 -0.36
N SER A 303 20.77 -8.63 0.54
CA SER A 303 20.29 -8.90 1.90
C SER A 303 18.93 -8.26 2.07
N THR A 304 17.98 -9.00 2.66
CA THR A 304 16.67 -8.46 3.04
C THR A 304 16.43 -8.72 4.51
N LEU A 305 16.19 -7.64 5.27
CA LEU A 305 15.63 -7.70 6.62
C LEU A 305 14.11 -7.53 6.53
N ILE A 306 13.38 -8.19 7.42
CA ILE A 306 12.01 -7.80 7.77
C ILE A 306 12.03 -7.19 9.19
N THR A 307 11.38 -6.03 9.34
CA THR A 307 11.17 -5.41 10.64
C THR A 307 9.69 -5.46 11.00
N LEU A 308 9.38 -5.79 12.26
CA LEU A 308 8.02 -5.91 12.79
C LEU A 308 7.91 -5.00 14.02
N SER A 309 7.19 -3.88 13.90
CA SER A 309 7.06 -2.87 14.94
C SER A 309 5.67 -2.91 15.58
N ASN A 310 5.59 -3.24 16.87
CA ASN A 310 4.34 -3.28 17.64
C ASN A 310 4.21 -2.01 18.52
N PRO A 311 3.39 -1.02 18.13
CA PRO A 311 3.12 0.16 18.98
C PRO A 311 2.08 -0.10 20.08
N SER A 312 1.41 -1.25 20.08
CA SER A 312 0.33 -1.54 21.02
C SER A 312 0.83 -1.83 22.43
N THR A 313 -0.09 -1.81 23.40
CA THR A 313 0.18 -2.10 24.82
C THR A 313 0.12 -3.60 25.16
N VAL A 314 -0.09 -4.46 24.16
CA VAL A 314 -0.13 -5.93 24.27
C VAL A 314 0.95 -6.55 23.38
N ALA A 315 1.27 -7.83 23.60
CA ALA A 315 2.12 -8.55 22.67
C ALA A 315 1.36 -8.80 21.36
N ALA A 316 2.10 -8.82 20.26
CA ALA A 316 1.64 -9.26 18.95
C ALA A 316 2.38 -10.55 18.61
N ASP A 317 1.66 -11.62 18.32
CA ASP A 317 2.24 -12.88 17.88
C ASP A 317 2.03 -12.98 16.36
N VAL A 318 3.14 -13.00 15.61
CA VAL A 318 3.16 -12.76 14.16
C VAL A 318 3.47 -14.04 13.38
N ASP A 319 2.71 -14.27 12.31
CA ASP A 319 2.94 -15.32 11.31
C ASP A 319 3.41 -14.69 9.98
N LEU A 320 4.33 -15.37 9.29
CA LEU A 320 4.98 -14.95 8.04
C LEU A 320 4.84 -16.02 6.96
N GLU A 321 3.94 -15.81 5.99
CA GLU A 321 3.84 -16.67 4.81
C GLU A 321 4.75 -16.08 3.71
N ILE A 322 5.83 -16.79 3.37
CA ILE A 322 6.81 -16.33 2.36
C ILE A 322 6.61 -17.12 1.06
N TYR A 323 6.51 -16.41 -0.06
CA TYR A 323 6.44 -16.97 -1.41
C TYR A 323 7.61 -16.47 -2.24
N SER A 324 8.04 -17.26 -3.24
CA SER A 324 9.05 -16.84 -4.20
C SER A 324 8.86 -17.45 -5.59
N GLU A 325 9.85 -17.28 -6.48
CA GLU A 325 9.94 -17.88 -7.81
C GLU A 325 9.88 -19.42 -7.84
N ILE A 326 10.03 -20.10 -6.69
CA ILE A 326 9.84 -21.55 -6.55
C ILE A 326 8.55 -21.94 -5.82
N GLY A 327 7.67 -20.98 -5.52
CA GLY A 327 6.44 -21.16 -4.76
C GLY A 327 6.57 -20.81 -3.28
N ALA A 328 5.68 -21.36 -2.44
CA ALA A 328 5.66 -21.14 -0.99
C ALA A 328 6.90 -21.74 -0.29
N ILE A 329 7.52 -20.97 0.59
CA ILE A 329 8.68 -21.34 1.40
C ILE A 329 8.23 -21.86 2.77
N SER A 330 8.71 -23.04 3.16
CA SER A 330 8.46 -23.61 4.49
C SER A 330 9.75 -23.66 5.30
N ALA A 331 9.79 -22.91 6.41
CA ALA A 331 10.92 -22.82 7.33
C ALA A 331 10.44 -22.79 8.79
N PRO A 332 11.23 -23.31 9.75
CA PRO A 332 10.89 -23.24 11.17
C PRO A 332 11.02 -21.80 11.70
N GLY A 333 10.11 -21.40 12.60
CA GLY A 333 10.12 -20.06 13.20
C GLY A 333 9.49 -18.96 12.34
N LEU A 334 8.70 -19.34 11.33
CA LEU A 334 7.83 -18.41 10.58
C LEU A 334 6.51 -18.10 11.28
N THR A 335 6.16 -18.81 12.35
CA THR A 335 4.89 -18.67 13.08
C THR A 335 5.11 -18.39 14.56
N GLU A 336 4.10 -17.82 15.23
CA GLU A 336 4.13 -17.43 16.66
C GLU A 336 5.32 -16.49 17.01
N ILE A 337 5.70 -15.59 16.10
CA ILE A 337 6.84 -14.67 16.27
C ILE A 337 6.43 -13.53 17.22
N SER A 338 6.75 -13.67 18.49
CA SER A 338 6.30 -12.73 19.53
C SER A 338 7.06 -11.39 19.52
N VAL A 339 6.33 -10.32 19.18
CA VAL A 339 6.73 -8.91 19.19
C VAL A 339 6.15 -8.25 20.44
N ALA A 340 7.01 -7.88 21.39
CA ALA A 340 6.61 -7.31 22.68
C ALA A 340 5.90 -5.93 22.54
N PRO A 341 5.11 -5.49 23.54
CA PRO A 341 4.51 -4.16 23.56
C PRO A 341 5.55 -3.05 23.39
N GLY A 342 5.32 -2.11 22.49
CA GLY A 342 6.25 -0.99 22.22
C GLY A 342 7.62 -1.42 21.70
N ALA A 343 7.72 -2.56 21.00
CA ALA A 343 8.99 -3.12 20.54
C ALA A 343 9.04 -3.36 19.02
N GLN A 344 10.26 -3.29 18.48
CA GLN A 344 10.59 -3.72 17.13
C GLN A 344 11.36 -5.05 17.15
N ARG A 345 10.88 -6.04 16.39
CA ARG A 345 11.67 -7.21 15.99
C ARG A 345 12.37 -6.97 14.66
N VAL A 346 13.55 -7.54 14.48
CA VAL A 346 14.30 -7.50 13.22
C VAL A 346 14.82 -8.90 12.88
N LEU A 347 14.43 -9.42 11.72
CA LEU A 347 14.77 -10.77 11.26
C LEU A 347 15.42 -10.71 9.87
N SER A 348 16.38 -11.58 9.60
CA SER A 348 16.94 -11.74 8.24
C SER A 348 16.09 -12.72 7.43
N LEU A 349 15.54 -12.25 6.31
CA LEU A 349 14.71 -13.07 5.43
C LEU A 349 15.49 -14.26 4.85
N ALA A 350 16.80 -14.08 4.64
CA ALA A 350 17.72 -15.14 4.21
C ALA A 350 17.87 -16.30 5.22
N GLY A 351 17.47 -16.10 6.48
CA GLY A 351 17.40 -17.15 7.50
C GLY A 351 16.25 -18.14 7.29
N PHE A 352 15.22 -17.74 6.54
CA PHE A 352 14.05 -18.56 6.21
C PHE A 352 14.00 -18.96 4.74
N ALA A 353 14.22 -17.98 3.85
CA ALA A 353 14.22 -18.12 2.40
C ALA A 353 15.60 -17.74 1.84
N PRO A 354 16.63 -18.60 1.95
CA PRO A 354 17.96 -18.33 1.39
C PRO A 354 17.95 -18.42 -0.14
N GLN A 355 18.67 -17.51 -0.81
CA GLN A 355 18.83 -17.48 -2.28
C GLN A 355 17.53 -17.29 -3.08
N ALA A 356 16.46 -16.79 -2.47
CA ALA A 356 15.24 -16.38 -3.16
C ALA A 356 15.48 -15.08 -3.93
N ALA A 357 15.30 -15.12 -5.26
CA ALA A 357 15.38 -13.95 -6.12
C ALA A 357 14.12 -13.08 -6.01
N SER A 358 12.95 -13.72 -5.88
CA SER A 358 11.64 -13.06 -6.00
C SER A 358 10.74 -13.18 -4.77
N PRO A 359 11.19 -12.83 -3.54
CA PRO A 359 10.33 -12.93 -2.36
C PRO A 359 9.10 -12.01 -2.42
N VAL A 360 7.98 -12.52 -1.93
CA VAL A 360 6.81 -11.79 -1.43
C VAL A 360 6.49 -12.33 -0.04
N VAL A 361 6.17 -11.45 0.92
CA VAL A 361 5.86 -11.85 2.29
C VAL A 361 4.46 -11.37 2.66
N HIS A 362 3.61 -12.29 3.10
CA HIS A 362 2.37 -12.00 3.80
C HIS A 362 2.64 -12.01 5.30
N VAL A 363 2.24 -10.95 5.99
CA VAL A 363 2.45 -10.78 7.44
C VAL A 363 1.09 -10.73 8.13
N ARG A 364 0.88 -11.63 9.09
CA ARG A 364 -0.34 -11.74 9.89
C ARG A 364 -0.01 -11.59 11.38
N SER A 365 -0.90 -10.97 12.14
CA SER A 365 -0.64 -10.63 13.55
C SER A 365 -1.86 -10.84 14.43
N GLU A 366 -1.73 -11.68 15.46
CA GLU A 366 -2.75 -11.86 16.49
C GLU A 366 -2.44 -11.06 17.76
N GLY A 367 -3.49 -10.64 18.47
CA GLY A 367 -3.40 -9.85 19.70
C GLY A 367 -3.13 -8.38 19.46
N GLY A 368 -1.86 -8.03 19.25
CA GLY A 368 -1.43 -6.68 18.88
C GLY A 368 -1.40 -6.45 17.37
N LEU A 369 -1.49 -5.20 16.94
CA LEU A 369 -1.28 -4.78 15.55
C LEU A 369 0.19 -4.42 15.33
N VAL A 370 0.71 -4.66 14.13
CA VAL A 370 2.10 -4.36 13.77
C VAL A 370 2.19 -3.52 12.50
N VAL A 371 3.26 -2.73 12.40
CA VAL A 371 3.77 -2.26 11.10
C VAL A 371 4.93 -3.15 10.70
N ALA A 372 4.77 -3.80 9.54
CA ALA A 372 5.80 -4.59 8.90
C ALA A 372 6.42 -3.82 7.72
N SER A 373 7.73 -3.98 7.52
CA SER A 373 8.44 -3.46 6.35
C SER A 373 9.66 -4.31 6.04
N LEU A 374 10.04 -4.37 4.76
CA LEU A 374 11.32 -4.94 4.35
C LEU A 374 12.37 -3.83 4.23
N GLN A 375 13.63 -4.15 4.51
CA GLN A 375 14.77 -3.36 4.09
C GLN A 375 15.65 -4.23 3.19
N GLN A 376 15.80 -3.86 1.92
CA GLN A 376 16.78 -4.50 1.05
C GLN A 376 18.07 -3.68 1.01
N THR A 377 19.21 -4.35 1.05
CA THR A 377 20.52 -3.78 0.72
C THR A 377 21.20 -4.66 -0.33
N THR A 378 21.93 -4.04 -1.26
CA THR A 378 22.63 -4.75 -2.34
C THR A 378 24.11 -4.35 -2.36
N THR A 379 25.00 -5.34 -2.44
CA THR A 379 26.46 -5.19 -2.48
C THR A 379 27.05 -6.02 -3.61
N ARG A 380 27.68 -5.36 -4.58
CA ARG A 380 28.24 -5.99 -5.79
C ARG A 380 29.74 -6.18 -5.61
N GLY A 381 30.11 -7.30 -4.98
CA GLY A 381 31.48 -7.63 -4.60
C GLY A 381 31.99 -6.76 -3.45
N ILE A 382 32.46 -5.55 -3.77
CA ILE A 382 32.84 -4.50 -2.80
C ILE A 382 32.20 -3.14 -3.12
N GLU A 383 31.39 -3.03 -4.17
CA GLU A 383 30.66 -1.80 -4.51
C GLU A 383 29.29 -1.82 -3.82
N ALA A 384 29.01 -0.83 -2.97
CA ALA A 384 27.65 -0.57 -2.48
C ALA A 384 26.70 -0.30 -3.67
N GLY A 385 25.63 -1.08 -3.75
CA GLY A 385 24.79 -1.23 -4.94
C GLY A 385 23.32 -0.85 -4.76
N GLY A 386 23.01 -0.06 -3.73
CA GLY A 386 21.69 0.46 -3.42
C GLY A 386 21.10 -0.07 -2.12
N LEU A 387 20.09 0.63 -1.62
CA LEU A 387 19.26 0.19 -0.48
C LEU A 387 17.91 0.89 -0.47
N ASP A 388 16.86 0.19 0.00
CA ASP A 388 15.51 0.75 0.10
C ASP A 388 14.65 0.11 1.19
N LEU A 389 13.54 0.77 1.56
CA LEU A 389 12.57 0.40 2.58
C LEU A 389 11.19 0.10 1.97
N VAL A 390 10.88 -1.17 1.76
CA VAL A 390 9.60 -1.63 1.20
C VAL A 390 8.53 -1.58 2.28
N GLY A 391 7.56 -0.67 2.13
CA GLY A 391 6.34 -0.63 2.94
C GLY A 391 5.30 -1.67 2.52
N ALA A 392 4.14 -1.65 3.17
CA ALA A 392 3.00 -2.46 2.76
C ALA A 392 2.48 -2.07 1.36
N SER A 393 2.18 -3.06 0.54
CA SER A 393 1.45 -2.90 -0.72
C SER A 393 -0.07 -2.89 -0.48
N ALA A 394 -0.84 -2.52 -1.51
CA ALA A 394 -2.28 -2.76 -1.52
C ALA A 394 -2.61 -4.26 -1.33
N GLU A 395 -3.80 -4.54 -0.80
CA GLU A 395 -4.35 -5.89 -0.66
C GLU A 395 -4.51 -6.59 -2.04
N PRO A 396 -4.57 -7.94 -2.07
CA PRO A 396 -4.81 -8.68 -3.31
C PRO A 396 -6.06 -8.18 -4.05
N SER A 397 -5.90 -7.78 -5.31
CA SER A 397 -6.96 -7.15 -6.11
C SER A 397 -6.96 -7.64 -7.55
N ALA A 398 -8.14 -7.66 -8.20
CA ALA A 398 -8.27 -7.90 -9.63
C ALA A 398 -7.70 -6.73 -10.47
N THR A 399 -7.57 -5.55 -9.87
CA THR A 399 -6.90 -4.38 -10.44
C THR A 399 -5.90 -3.81 -9.44
N THR A 400 -4.61 -3.92 -9.72
CA THR A 400 -3.52 -3.41 -8.89
C THR A 400 -2.85 -2.23 -9.60
N VAL A 401 -2.61 -1.11 -8.90
CA VAL A 401 -2.00 0.10 -9.49
C VAL A 401 -0.74 0.50 -8.72
N ILE A 402 0.34 0.73 -9.44
CA ILE A 402 1.65 1.15 -8.93
C ILE A 402 2.02 2.48 -9.61
N PRO A 403 1.62 3.64 -9.05
CA PRO A 403 1.95 4.95 -9.59
C PRO A 403 3.37 5.39 -9.23
N GLY A 404 3.98 6.23 -10.06
CA GLY A 404 5.24 6.90 -9.74
C GLY A 404 6.53 6.07 -9.85
N VAL A 405 6.54 4.99 -10.64
CA VAL A 405 7.74 4.19 -10.92
C VAL A 405 8.76 5.04 -11.68
N THR A 406 9.76 5.59 -10.99
CA THR A 406 10.76 6.49 -11.57
C THR A 406 11.87 5.72 -12.28
N ILE A 407 11.95 5.88 -13.61
CA ILE A 407 13.10 5.50 -14.44
C ILE A 407 14.00 6.73 -14.58
N GLY A 408 15.30 6.60 -14.27
CA GLY A 408 16.24 7.72 -14.36
C GLY A 408 17.68 7.29 -14.61
N GLY A 409 18.35 7.97 -15.55
CA GLY A 409 19.70 7.63 -15.97
C GLY A 409 19.77 6.34 -16.79
N SER A 410 18.78 6.07 -17.64
CA SER A 410 18.68 4.85 -18.47
C SER A 410 19.97 4.53 -19.26
N GLU A 411 20.64 5.54 -19.84
CA GLU A 411 21.95 5.35 -20.50
C GLU A 411 23.03 4.83 -19.54
N ALA A 412 23.06 5.32 -18.29
CA ALA A 412 24.02 4.94 -17.28
C ALA A 412 23.69 3.56 -16.67
N VAL A 413 22.41 3.25 -16.48
CA VAL A 413 21.91 1.90 -16.15
C VAL A 413 22.34 0.90 -17.22
N ALA A 414 22.06 1.19 -18.51
CA ALA A 414 22.42 0.33 -19.63
C ALA A 414 23.95 0.10 -19.73
N SER A 415 24.75 1.10 -19.38
CA SER A 415 26.22 0.95 -19.33
C SER A 415 26.72 -0.04 -18.26
N ARG A 416 25.90 -0.32 -17.23
CA ARG A 416 26.21 -1.25 -16.13
C ARG A 416 25.69 -2.66 -16.38
N LEU A 417 24.54 -2.83 -17.07
CA LEU A 417 23.89 -4.13 -17.33
C LEU A 417 24.80 -5.23 -17.92
N GLY A 418 25.85 -4.84 -18.66
CA GLY A 418 26.85 -5.78 -19.19
C GLY A 418 27.86 -6.34 -18.16
N SER A 419 27.65 -6.10 -16.87
CA SER A 419 28.55 -6.51 -15.77
C SER A 419 27.88 -7.54 -14.85
N GLU A 420 28.64 -8.54 -14.42
CA GLU A 420 28.20 -9.58 -13.48
C GLU A 420 27.68 -8.97 -12.16
N GLY A 421 26.48 -9.36 -11.75
CA GLY A 421 25.80 -8.86 -10.55
C GLY A 421 24.98 -7.58 -10.76
N PHE A 422 24.93 -7.03 -11.97
CA PHE A 422 24.13 -5.83 -12.32
C PHE A 422 22.89 -6.16 -13.16
N GLU A 423 22.53 -7.44 -13.31
CA GLU A 423 21.36 -7.91 -14.07
C GLU A 423 20.06 -7.37 -13.48
N ASP A 424 20.06 -7.09 -12.17
CA ASP A 424 18.96 -6.46 -11.47
C ASP A 424 18.84 -4.95 -11.72
N LEU A 425 19.72 -4.26 -12.46
CA LEU A 425 19.45 -2.85 -12.79
C LEU A 425 18.34 -2.68 -13.85
N THR A 426 17.93 -3.74 -14.55
CA THR A 426 16.74 -3.70 -15.42
C THR A 426 15.47 -3.48 -14.56
N PRO A 427 14.56 -2.56 -14.96
CA PRO A 427 13.28 -2.41 -14.29
C PRO A 427 12.44 -3.68 -14.36
N ALA A 428 11.69 -4.00 -13.31
CA ALA A 428 10.88 -5.21 -13.28
C ALA A 428 9.57 -5.00 -12.48
N LEU A 429 8.52 -5.68 -12.90
CA LEU A 429 7.26 -5.82 -12.18
C LEU A 429 7.22 -7.19 -11.50
N ARG A 430 7.19 -7.21 -10.17
CA ARG A 430 6.93 -8.40 -9.37
C ARG A 430 5.43 -8.60 -9.24
N ILE A 431 4.93 -9.77 -9.64
CA ILE A 431 3.53 -10.20 -9.47
C ILE A 431 3.50 -11.50 -8.69
N PHE A 432 2.59 -11.59 -7.71
CA PHE A 432 2.27 -12.82 -6.99
C PHE A 432 0.79 -13.16 -7.15
N ASN A 433 0.52 -14.44 -7.45
CA ASN A 433 -0.82 -15.00 -7.55
C ASN A 433 -1.14 -15.84 -6.29
N PRO A 434 -1.95 -15.34 -5.34
CA PRO A 434 -2.38 -16.10 -4.16
C PRO A 434 -3.40 -17.22 -4.45
N ALA A 435 -3.95 -17.31 -5.66
CA ALA A 435 -4.83 -18.42 -6.04
C ALA A 435 -4.03 -19.72 -6.32
N ALA A 436 -4.72 -20.86 -6.32
CA ALA A 436 -4.11 -22.16 -6.63
C ALA A 436 -3.97 -22.45 -8.14
N GLU A 437 -4.79 -21.78 -8.97
CA GLU A 437 -4.77 -21.90 -10.43
C GLU A 437 -3.95 -20.75 -11.05
N ALA A 438 -3.38 -20.98 -12.23
CA ALA A 438 -2.65 -19.93 -12.97
C ALA A 438 -3.60 -18.84 -13.49
N VAL A 439 -3.11 -17.60 -13.58
CA VAL A 439 -3.84 -16.45 -14.12
C VAL A 439 -3.03 -15.74 -15.21
N GLU A 440 -3.73 -15.22 -16.22
CA GLU A 440 -3.17 -14.31 -17.23
C GLU A 440 -3.41 -12.87 -16.75
N ALA A 441 -2.33 -12.17 -16.39
CA ALA A 441 -2.37 -10.78 -15.96
C ALA A 441 -2.05 -9.85 -17.13
N ARG A 442 -2.92 -8.86 -17.38
CA ARG A 442 -2.66 -7.79 -18.35
C ARG A 442 -1.96 -6.65 -17.65
N VAL A 443 -0.82 -6.22 -18.19
CA VAL A 443 0.03 -5.18 -17.62
C VAL A 443 0.06 -3.99 -18.57
N ALA A 444 -0.44 -2.84 -18.11
CA ALA A 444 -0.38 -1.57 -18.82
C ALA A 444 0.63 -0.64 -18.14
N VAL A 445 1.67 -0.22 -18.88
CA VAL A 445 2.74 0.67 -18.40
C VAL A 445 2.57 2.03 -19.09
N GLN A 446 2.19 3.05 -18.33
CA GLN A 446 1.86 4.38 -18.82
C GLN A 446 2.85 5.44 -18.32
N LEU A 447 3.49 6.17 -19.24
CA LEU A 447 4.29 7.36 -18.89
C LEU A 447 3.37 8.43 -18.30
N GLU A 448 3.65 8.87 -17.07
CA GLU A 448 2.75 9.75 -16.31
C GLU A 448 2.79 11.19 -16.78
N GLY A 449 1.61 11.82 -16.91
CA GLY A 449 1.47 13.12 -17.59
C GLY A 449 1.79 13.10 -19.09
N GLY A 450 2.10 11.94 -19.65
CA GLY A 450 2.27 11.73 -21.09
C GLY A 450 0.94 11.65 -21.84
N THR A 451 1.01 11.69 -23.16
CA THR A 451 -0.13 11.49 -24.08
C THR A 451 0.11 10.38 -25.11
N ALA A 452 1.13 9.55 -24.87
CA ALA A 452 1.34 8.32 -25.60
C ALA A 452 0.46 7.21 -25.02
N GLU A 453 0.00 6.30 -25.88
CA GLU A 453 -0.68 5.06 -25.50
C GLU A 453 0.22 4.21 -24.55
N PRO A 454 -0.36 3.47 -23.59
CA PRO A 454 0.41 2.62 -22.69
C PRO A 454 1.06 1.45 -23.43
N ALA A 455 2.23 1.02 -22.96
CA ALA A 455 2.80 -0.26 -23.36
C ALA A 455 2.00 -1.39 -22.68
N ASN A 456 1.49 -2.34 -23.46
CA ASN A 456 0.61 -3.41 -22.98
C ASN A 456 1.28 -4.77 -23.12
N PHE A 457 1.21 -5.58 -22.07
CA PHE A 457 1.79 -6.92 -22.00
C PHE A 457 0.81 -7.93 -21.38
N GLU A 458 0.98 -9.21 -21.68
CA GLU A 458 0.25 -10.33 -21.09
C GLU A 458 1.26 -11.22 -20.36
N VAL A 459 1.01 -11.53 -19.08
CA VAL A 459 1.94 -12.24 -18.18
C VAL A 459 1.23 -13.41 -17.52
N GLU A 460 1.67 -14.64 -17.78
CA GLU A 460 1.16 -15.84 -17.10
C GLU A 460 1.80 -15.95 -15.71
N VAL A 461 0.98 -16.00 -14.65
CA VAL A 461 1.43 -16.13 -13.25
C VAL A 461 0.82 -17.38 -12.64
N ALA A 462 1.66 -18.40 -12.44
CA ALA A 462 1.25 -19.67 -11.84
C ALA A 462 0.78 -19.49 -10.38
N GLY A 463 -0.22 -20.28 -9.98
CA GLY A 463 -0.80 -20.21 -8.64
C GLY A 463 0.22 -20.49 -7.53
N GLY A 464 0.28 -19.63 -6.52
CA GLY A 464 1.20 -19.71 -5.39
C GLY A 464 2.67 -19.37 -5.72
N VAL A 465 2.97 -18.83 -6.91
CA VAL A 465 4.33 -18.50 -7.38
C VAL A 465 4.48 -16.99 -7.62
N VAL A 466 5.69 -16.46 -7.40
CA VAL A 466 6.06 -15.08 -7.72
C VAL A 466 6.78 -15.02 -9.07
N VAL A 467 6.42 -14.03 -9.91
CA VAL A 467 7.06 -13.76 -11.20
C VAL A 467 7.60 -12.34 -11.24
N ASP A 468 8.90 -12.17 -11.52
CA ASP A 468 9.52 -10.89 -11.87
C ASP A 468 9.54 -10.73 -13.39
N PHE A 469 8.64 -9.90 -13.93
CA PHE A 469 8.55 -9.57 -15.35
C PHE A 469 9.43 -8.34 -15.67
N PRO A 470 10.51 -8.45 -16.46
CA PRO A 470 11.35 -7.31 -16.83
C PRO A 470 10.61 -6.37 -17.79
N ILE A 471 10.85 -5.06 -17.64
CA ILE A 471 10.27 -4.02 -18.50
C ILE A 471 11.40 -3.23 -19.17
N ASP A 472 11.72 -3.65 -20.39
CA ASP A 472 12.73 -3.03 -21.26
C ASP A 472 12.22 -1.76 -21.97
N ASP A 473 13.12 -1.06 -22.68
CA ASP A 473 12.85 0.09 -23.57
C ASP A 473 12.12 1.31 -22.95
N LEU A 474 12.03 1.40 -21.61
CA LEU A 474 11.53 2.58 -20.91
C LEU A 474 12.52 3.77 -20.97
N THR A 475 12.04 4.94 -21.40
CA THR A 475 12.79 6.20 -21.32
C THR A 475 12.71 6.82 -19.91
N ASP A 476 13.69 7.65 -19.54
CA ASP A 476 13.67 8.44 -18.29
C ASP A 476 12.32 9.17 -18.08
N GLY A 477 11.72 9.00 -16.90
CA GLY A 477 10.40 9.51 -16.55
C GLY A 477 9.73 8.71 -15.41
N ASN A 478 8.58 9.18 -14.94
CA ASN A 478 7.74 8.41 -14.00
C ASN A 478 6.68 7.62 -14.77
N TYR A 479 6.39 6.40 -14.33
CA TYR A 479 5.39 5.51 -14.92
C TYR A 479 4.36 5.05 -13.90
N SER A 480 3.10 4.96 -14.33
CA SER A 480 2.07 4.21 -13.62
C SER A 480 1.95 2.84 -14.26
N ILE A 481 2.01 1.79 -13.46
CA ILE A 481 1.79 0.42 -13.90
C ILE A 481 0.44 -0.06 -13.36
N THR A 482 -0.46 -0.47 -14.24
CA THR A 482 -1.72 -1.11 -13.88
C THR A 482 -1.66 -2.59 -14.25
N VAL A 483 -2.07 -3.46 -13.32
CA VAL A 483 -2.18 -4.90 -13.53
C VAL A 483 -3.64 -5.30 -13.38
N GLU A 484 -4.22 -5.87 -14.43
CA GLU A 484 -5.59 -6.41 -14.45
C GLU A 484 -5.57 -7.94 -14.54
N SER A 485 -6.45 -8.63 -13.81
CA SER A 485 -6.51 -10.09 -13.77
C SER A 485 -7.88 -10.61 -13.32
N ASP A 486 -8.29 -11.80 -13.78
CA ASP A 486 -9.59 -12.40 -13.45
C ASP A 486 -9.68 -12.92 -11.99
N THR A 487 -8.53 -13.04 -11.30
CA THR A 487 -8.42 -13.43 -9.88
C THR A 487 -7.46 -12.49 -9.15
N PRO A 488 -7.71 -12.13 -7.87
CA PRO A 488 -6.88 -11.16 -7.16
C PRO A 488 -5.38 -11.49 -7.13
N VAL A 489 -4.54 -10.52 -7.48
CA VAL A 489 -3.07 -10.60 -7.42
C VAL A 489 -2.49 -9.50 -6.51
N VAL A 490 -1.24 -9.68 -6.09
CA VAL A 490 -0.45 -8.64 -5.41
C VAL A 490 0.75 -8.30 -6.29
N ALA A 491 1.08 -7.02 -6.42
CA ALA A 491 2.18 -6.56 -7.27
C ALA A 491 2.93 -5.35 -6.70
N GLY A 492 4.18 -5.21 -7.14
CA GLY A 492 5.07 -4.10 -6.84
C GLY A 492 6.16 -4.02 -7.91
N ALA A 493 6.61 -2.81 -8.24
CA ALA A 493 7.60 -2.59 -9.28
C ALA A 493 8.96 -2.26 -8.69
N ARG A 494 10.03 -2.46 -9.46
CA ARG A 494 11.39 -2.10 -9.09
C ARG A 494 12.06 -1.35 -10.23
N ALA A 495 12.75 -0.27 -9.90
CA ALA A 495 13.60 0.46 -10.85
C ALA A 495 14.95 0.79 -10.23
N ALA A 496 15.90 1.17 -11.07
CA ALA A 496 17.25 1.54 -10.66
C ALA A 496 17.65 2.92 -11.20
N ALA A 497 18.57 3.57 -10.49
CA ALA A 497 19.24 4.78 -10.91
C ALA A 497 20.76 4.59 -10.80
N VAL A 498 21.54 5.22 -11.68
CA VAL A 498 23.00 5.26 -11.60
C VAL A 498 23.45 6.70 -11.43
N GLY A 499 24.21 6.97 -10.38
CA GLY A 499 24.65 8.32 -10.03
C GLY A 499 25.72 8.88 -10.95
N SER A 500 25.90 10.20 -10.90
CA SER A 500 27.00 10.87 -11.58
C SER A 500 28.37 10.41 -11.08
N ALA A 501 29.42 10.68 -11.86
CA ALA A 501 30.80 10.44 -11.43
C ALA A 501 31.16 11.20 -10.13
N GLN A 502 30.45 12.29 -9.82
CA GLN A 502 30.64 13.12 -8.63
C GLN A 502 30.14 12.43 -7.35
N VAL A 503 29.17 11.52 -7.43
CA VAL A 503 28.74 10.63 -6.32
C VAL A 503 29.42 9.25 -6.37
N GLY A 504 30.41 9.08 -7.24
CA GLY A 504 31.18 7.85 -7.42
C GLY A 504 30.64 6.90 -8.48
N GLY A 505 29.64 7.29 -9.27
CA GLY A 505 29.07 6.48 -10.34
C GLY A 505 28.26 5.26 -9.88
N ARG A 506 27.98 5.15 -8.58
CA ARG A 506 27.32 3.98 -7.96
C ARG A 506 25.85 3.87 -8.36
N ALA A 507 25.34 2.64 -8.34
CA ALA A 507 23.95 2.32 -8.58
C ALA A 507 23.13 2.30 -7.28
N ASP A 508 21.86 2.67 -7.39
CA ASP A 508 20.83 2.58 -6.36
C ASP A 508 19.53 2.02 -6.96
N PHE A 509 18.58 1.57 -6.13
CA PHE A 509 17.32 1.00 -6.59
C PHE A 509 16.17 1.32 -5.62
N ALA A 510 14.94 1.31 -6.15
CA ALA A 510 13.71 1.51 -5.39
C ALA A 510 12.70 0.39 -5.67
N TRP A 511 11.92 0.04 -4.64
CA TRP A 511 10.71 -0.77 -4.72
C TRP A 511 9.47 0.12 -4.59
N PHE A 512 8.66 0.15 -5.64
CA PHE A 512 7.39 0.87 -5.69
C PHE A 512 6.26 -0.12 -5.37
N ALA A 513 5.81 -0.12 -4.12
CA ALA A 513 4.66 -0.92 -3.71
C ALA A 513 3.36 -0.38 -4.37
N SER A 514 2.39 -1.27 -4.63
CA SER A 514 1.09 -0.85 -5.16
C SER A 514 0.34 0.05 -4.17
N ALA A 515 -0.33 1.07 -4.71
CA ALA A 515 -1.11 2.02 -3.93
C ALA A 515 -2.55 1.51 -3.75
N ALA A 516 -3.03 1.51 -2.51
CA ALA A 516 -4.43 1.30 -2.21
C ALA A 516 -5.30 2.41 -2.84
N GLN A 517 -6.57 2.11 -3.08
CA GLN A 517 -7.51 3.09 -3.60
C GLN A 517 -7.95 4.04 -2.48
N LEU A 518 -7.65 5.33 -2.63
CA LEU A 518 -8.20 6.40 -1.81
C LEU A 518 -9.62 6.70 -2.31
N LEU A 519 -10.59 6.76 -1.39
CA LEU A 519 -12.01 7.04 -1.67
C LEU A 519 -12.50 8.36 -1.05
N ASP A 520 -11.87 8.78 0.04
CA ASP A 520 -12.14 10.00 0.80
C ASP A 520 -10.87 10.86 0.96
N ASP A 521 -11.03 12.07 1.51
CA ASP A 521 -9.94 13.00 1.84
C ASP A 521 -8.73 12.30 2.50
N ALA A 522 -7.54 12.54 1.96
CA ALA A 522 -6.31 11.86 2.36
C ALA A 522 -5.17 12.85 2.63
N LEU A 523 -4.19 12.44 3.44
CA LEU A 523 -3.06 13.29 3.81
C LEU A 523 -1.73 12.65 3.41
N VAL A 524 -0.84 13.42 2.77
CA VAL A 524 0.47 12.96 2.30
C VAL A 524 1.60 13.88 2.75
N SER A 525 2.52 13.35 3.56
CA SER A 525 3.78 14.01 3.92
C SER A 525 4.88 13.66 2.92
N VAL A 526 5.75 14.64 2.65
CA VAL A 526 6.86 14.54 1.70
C VAL A 526 8.18 14.74 2.45
N PRO A 527 9.11 13.76 2.44
CA PRO A 527 10.37 13.87 3.17
C PRO A 527 11.23 15.08 2.77
N ARG A 528 12.14 15.45 3.67
CA ARG A 528 13.07 16.57 3.46
C ARG A 528 14.20 16.18 2.50
N SER A 529 14.85 17.19 1.92
CA SER A 529 16.11 17.10 1.18
C SER A 529 16.17 16.21 -0.09
N VAL A 530 15.02 15.76 -0.59
CA VAL A 530 14.88 15.02 -1.85
C VAL A 530 14.14 15.84 -2.91
N GLY A 531 14.36 15.59 -4.20
CA GLY A 531 13.48 16.07 -5.25
C GLY A 531 12.26 15.16 -5.35
N ALA A 532 11.04 15.67 -5.14
CA ALA A 532 9.85 14.85 -5.00
C ALA A 532 8.69 15.28 -5.91
N ALA A 533 7.84 14.32 -6.27
CA ALA A 533 6.57 14.53 -6.93
C ALA A 533 5.47 13.67 -6.30
N LEU A 534 4.25 14.20 -6.28
CA LEU A 534 3.04 13.40 -6.10
C LEU A 534 2.66 12.82 -7.47
N ASN A 535 2.40 11.51 -7.52
CA ASN A 535 1.99 10.80 -8.71
C ASN A 535 0.58 10.28 -8.50
N LEU A 536 -0.36 10.67 -9.36
CA LEU A 536 -1.78 10.43 -9.20
C LEU A 536 -2.27 9.62 -10.39
N ALA A 537 -2.72 8.38 -10.15
CA ALA A 537 -3.26 7.50 -11.17
C ALA A 537 -4.77 7.30 -11.00
N ASN A 538 -5.47 7.34 -12.13
CA ASN A 538 -6.91 7.15 -12.26
C ASN A 538 -7.18 5.99 -13.23
N PRO A 539 -7.41 4.76 -12.73
CA PRO A 539 -7.77 3.60 -13.55
C PRO A 539 -9.26 3.59 -13.94
N THR A 540 -10.00 4.68 -13.73
CA THR A 540 -11.45 4.75 -14.03
C THR A 540 -11.71 5.39 -15.40
N GLY A 541 -12.88 5.08 -15.98
CA GLY A 541 -13.30 5.60 -17.28
C GLY A 541 -13.77 7.07 -17.30
N ASP A 542 -13.75 7.77 -16.17
CA ASP A 542 -14.17 9.18 -16.03
C ASP A 542 -12.98 10.07 -15.61
N GLU A 543 -13.02 11.36 -15.98
CA GLU A 543 -12.00 12.33 -15.57
C GLU A 543 -12.20 12.75 -14.11
N ILE A 544 -11.13 12.72 -13.31
CA ILE A 544 -11.17 13.07 -11.89
C ILE A 544 -10.46 14.40 -11.65
N THR A 545 -11.08 15.29 -10.88
CA THR A 545 -10.44 16.49 -10.33
C THR A 545 -10.06 16.24 -8.88
N VAL A 546 -8.95 16.80 -8.43
CA VAL A 546 -8.50 16.74 -7.04
C VAL A 546 -8.05 18.13 -6.58
N ALA A 547 -8.46 18.53 -5.38
CA ALA A 547 -7.95 19.67 -4.65
C ALA A 547 -6.77 19.24 -3.78
N ILE A 548 -5.68 20.00 -3.84
CA ILE A 548 -4.41 19.69 -3.20
C ILE A 548 -3.97 20.93 -2.43
N THR A 549 -4.08 20.87 -1.11
CA THR A 549 -3.82 22.01 -0.20
C THR A 549 -2.59 21.73 0.65
N ALA A 550 -1.58 22.60 0.60
CA ALA A 550 -0.44 22.53 1.50
C ALA A 550 -0.86 22.92 2.93
N ILE A 551 -0.78 21.97 3.87
CA ILE A 551 -1.05 22.20 5.30
C ILE A 551 0.26 22.27 6.10
N ALA A 552 0.22 22.09 7.43
CA ALA A 552 1.39 22.29 8.29
C ALA A 552 2.52 21.27 8.06
N GLY A 553 3.76 21.74 8.17
CA GLY A 553 4.99 20.99 7.87
C GLY A 553 5.82 21.72 6.81
N SER A 554 6.98 22.26 7.20
CA SER A 554 8.09 22.95 6.47
C SER A 554 7.87 23.75 5.16
N ALA A 555 6.68 23.83 4.58
CA ALA A 555 6.39 24.57 3.35
C ALA A 555 6.76 26.05 3.47
N SER A 556 7.29 26.62 2.39
CA SER A 556 7.64 28.03 2.32
C SER A 556 6.46 28.91 2.74
N ALA A 557 6.72 29.97 3.52
CA ALA A 557 5.68 30.75 4.20
C ALA A 557 4.68 31.52 3.29
N GLY A 558 4.78 31.37 1.96
CA GLY A 558 3.79 31.83 0.98
C GLY A 558 2.95 30.70 0.33
N THR A 559 3.23 29.43 0.62
CA THR A 559 2.56 28.24 0.06
C THR A 559 1.50 27.66 1.02
N GLN A 560 1.62 27.91 2.32
CA GLN A 560 0.71 27.37 3.34
C GLN A 560 -0.75 27.82 3.10
N GLY A 561 -1.69 26.87 3.08
CA GLY A 561 -3.10 27.12 2.79
C GLY A 561 -3.41 27.36 1.30
N ALA A 562 -2.44 27.24 0.39
CA ALA A 562 -2.69 27.36 -1.04
C ALA A 562 -3.25 26.05 -1.61
N THR A 563 -4.52 26.05 -2.01
CA THR A 563 -5.16 24.96 -2.76
C THR A 563 -4.87 25.08 -4.25
N ARG A 564 -4.16 24.09 -4.81
CA ARG A 564 -4.08 23.83 -6.25
C ARG A 564 -5.14 22.80 -6.62
N ARG A 565 -5.82 22.94 -7.77
CA ARG A 565 -6.54 21.81 -8.38
C ARG A 565 -5.70 21.17 -9.47
N ALA A 566 -5.80 19.85 -9.58
CA ALA A 566 -5.24 19.07 -10.67
C ALA A 566 -6.35 18.20 -11.28
N THR A 567 -6.14 17.82 -12.54
CA THR A 567 -7.06 16.97 -13.32
C THR A 567 -6.30 15.72 -13.71
N VAL A 568 -6.87 14.56 -13.42
CA VAL A 568 -6.33 13.24 -13.74
C VAL A 568 -7.25 12.63 -14.82
N PRO A 569 -6.77 12.46 -16.07
CA PRO A 569 -7.59 11.92 -17.15
C PRO A 569 -8.16 10.53 -16.84
N ALA A 570 -9.26 10.17 -17.51
CA ALA A 570 -9.75 8.80 -17.52
C ALA A 570 -8.68 7.82 -18.03
N ASN A 571 -8.50 6.70 -17.34
CA ASN A 571 -7.44 5.70 -17.60
C ASN A 571 -6.04 6.33 -17.73
N GLY A 572 -5.73 7.33 -16.91
CA GLY A 572 -4.53 8.16 -17.04
C GLY A 572 -3.97 8.63 -15.70
N SER A 573 -2.95 9.48 -15.76
CA SER A 573 -2.23 9.93 -14.57
C SER A 573 -1.69 11.36 -14.68
N ALA A 574 -1.43 11.97 -13.53
CA ALA A 574 -0.86 13.31 -13.40
C ALA A 574 0.31 13.32 -12.42
N VAL A 575 1.43 13.93 -12.84
CA VAL A 575 2.62 14.17 -11.99
C VAL A 575 2.63 15.61 -11.51
N LEU A 576 2.82 15.82 -10.21
CA LEU A 576 2.82 17.14 -9.60
C LEU A 576 4.06 17.35 -8.73
N PRO A 577 4.94 18.31 -9.06
CA PRO A 577 6.06 18.66 -8.18
C PRO A 577 5.59 18.98 -6.75
N ALA A 578 6.34 18.45 -5.78
CA ALA A 578 6.07 18.54 -4.36
C ALA A 578 7.24 19.22 -3.61
N GLU A 579 6.92 20.00 -2.59
CA GLU A 579 7.90 20.75 -1.79
C GLU A 579 8.46 19.84 -0.68
N ALA A 580 9.79 19.65 -0.63
CA ALA A 580 10.42 18.73 0.30
C ALA A 580 10.23 19.18 1.77
N GLY A 581 9.65 18.31 2.59
CA GLY A 581 9.24 18.64 3.96
C GLY A 581 7.79 19.15 4.11
N ALA A 582 7.04 19.29 3.02
CA ALA A 582 5.63 19.68 3.07
C ALA A 582 4.69 18.51 3.36
N THR A 583 3.50 18.83 3.87
CA THR A 583 2.36 17.90 3.97
C THR A 583 1.18 18.48 3.19
N TYR A 584 0.52 17.66 2.37
CA TYR A 584 -0.62 18.05 1.54
C TYR A 584 -1.88 17.27 1.91
N GLN A 585 -3.01 17.97 2.00
CA GLN A 585 -4.35 17.38 1.99
C GLN A 585 -4.82 17.23 0.54
N LEU A 586 -5.29 16.04 0.20
CA LEU A 586 -5.95 15.67 -1.04
C LEU A 586 -7.46 15.60 -0.77
N ALA A 587 -8.26 16.27 -1.59
CA ALA A 587 -9.71 16.43 -1.41
C ALA A 587 -10.44 16.61 -2.76
N ASP A 588 -11.77 16.78 -2.76
CA ASP A 588 -12.63 16.98 -3.96
C ASP A 588 -12.64 15.82 -4.99
N PHE A 589 -12.13 14.63 -4.67
CA PHE A 589 -12.02 13.48 -5.61
C PHE A 589 -12.99 12.32 -5.28
N THR A 590 -13.02 11.28 -6.12
CA THR A 590 -13.93 10.12 -6.01
C THR A 590 -13.23 8.77 -5.83
N ALA A 591 -12.12 8.55 -6.54
CA ALA A 591 -11.29 7.35 -6.42
C ALA A 591 -9.89 7.65 -7.00
N LEU A 592 -8.81 7.53 -6.22
CA LEU A 592 -7.45 7.77 -6.72
C LEU A 592 -6.44 6.79 -6.14
N HIS A 593 -5.44 6.42 -6.94
CA HIS A 593 -4.23 5.74 -6.47
C HIS A 593 -3.11 6.76 -6.48
N VAL A 594 -2.44 6.97 -5.34
CA VAL A 594 -1.43 8.04 -5.19
C VAL A 594 -0.14 7.50 -4.59
N SER A 595 1.00 7.95 -5.09
CA SER A 595 2.32 7.74 -4.48
C SER A 595 3.11 9.04 -4.40
N VAL A 596 4.21 8.99 -3.64
CA VAL A 596 5.30 9.96 -3.74
C VAL A 596 6.50 9.26 -4.35
N SER A 597 7.04 9.83 -5.43
CA SER A 597 8.36 9.45 -5.97
C SER A 597 9.40 10.46 -5.53
N ALA A 598 10.57 9.99 -5.12
CA ALA A 598 11.70 10.82 -4.68
C ALA A 598 12.99 10.45 -5.42
N ALA A 599 13.77 11.45 -5.83
CA ALA A 599 15.04 11.27 -6.53
C ALA A 599 16.10 12.28 -6.08
N VAL A 600 17.37 11.85 -6.16
CA VAL A 600 18.60 12.63 -5.97
C VAL A 600 19.67 12.13 -6.95
N ASP A 601 20.81 12.83 -7.05
CA ASP A 601 21.95 12.32 -7.83
C ASP A 601 22.44 10.97 -7.25
N GLY A 602 22.21 9.91 -8.02
CA GLY A 602 22.50 8.52 -7.64
C GLY A 602 21.60 7.95 -6.56
N GLY A 603 20.34 8.40 -6.43
CA GLY A 603 19.39 7.75 -5.54
C GLY A 603 17.94 7.94 -5.94
N VAL A 604 17.13 6.91 -5.71
CA VAL A 604 15.71 6.85 -6.09
C VAL A 604 14.93 6.11 -5.01
N ALA A 605 13.71 6.56 -4.71
CA ALA A 605 12.77 5.89 -3.80
C ALA A 605 11.32 6.21 -4.20
N GLY A 606 10.36 5.41 -3.74
CA GLY A 606 8.95 5.74 -3.89
C GLY A 606 8.05 4.93 -2.96
N TYR A 607 6.93 5.52 -2.54
CA TYR A 607 6.00 4.88 -1.61
C TYR A 607 4.55 5.31 -1.85
N PRO A 608 3.56 4.43 -1.64
CA PRO A 608 2.15 4.76 -1.79
C PRO A 608 1.67 5.71 -0.67
N VAL A 609 0.62 6.48 -0.96
CA VAL A 609 -0.14 7.18 0.08
C VAL A 609 -1.06 6.17 0.76
N VAL A 610 -0.92 6.03 2.08
CA VAL A 610 -1.74 5.11 2.88
C VAL A 610 -3.13 5.75 3.10
N PRO A 611 -4.24 5.02 2.88
CA PRO A 611 -5.58 5.52 3.23
C PRO A 611 -5.68 5.82 4.73
N THR A 612 -6.36 6.90 5.09
CA THR A 612 -6.71 7.15 6.49
C THR A 612 -7.78 6.14 6.92
N PRO A 613 -7.65 5.44 8.07
CA PRO A 613 -8.67 4.50 8.52
C PRO A 613 -10.01 5.18 8.76
N GLU A 614 -11.09 4.64 8.18
CA GLU A 614 -12.44 5.20 8.32
C GLU A 614 -12.86 5.33 9.78
N ALA A 615 -13.34 6.52 10.16
CA ALA A 615 -14.04 6.69 11.42
C ALA A 615 -15.33 5.87 11.40
N SER A 616 -15.51 5.00 12.40
CA SER A 616 -16.62 4.04 12.48
C SER A 616 -17.99 4.67 12.16
N ALA A 617 -18.68 4.13 11.15
CA ALA A 617 -19.91 4.72 10.62
C ALA A 617 -21.04 4.88 11.68
N PRO A 618 -21.93 5.89 11.55
CA PRO A 618 -22.97 6.17 12.55
C PRO A 618 -23.92 4.99 12.80
N ILE A 619 -23.90 4.47 14.03
CA ILE A 619 -24.72 3.32 14.43
C ILE A 619 -26.16 3.81 14.67
N THR A 620 -27.11 3.31 13.87
CA THR A 620 -28.53 3.60 14.06
C THR A 620 -29.12 2.62 15.07
N ILE A 621 -29.34 3.10 16.30
CA ILE A 621 -29.93 2.33 17.40
C ILE A 621 -31.45 2.49 17.40
N TYR A 622 -32.17 1.38 17.29
CA TYR A 622 -33.61 1.31 17.57
C TYR A 622 -33.81 0.88 19.04
N PRO A 623 -34.59 1.63 19.86
CA PRO A 623 -34.72 1.43 21.31
C PRO A 623 -35.90 0.51 21.72
#